data_AF-A0A2E0TZU1-F1
#
_entry.id   AF-A0A2E0TZU1-F1
#
_cell.length_a   1.000
_cell.length_b   1.000
_cell.length_c   1.000
_cell.angle_alpha   90.00
_cell.angle_beta   90.00
_cell.angle_gamma   90.00
#
_symmetry.space_group_name_H-M   'P 1'
#
loop_
_entity.id
_entity.type
_entity.pdbx_description
1 polymer ?
#
loop_
_entity_poly.entity_id
_entity_poly.type
_entity_poly.pdbx_seq_one_letter_code
_entity_poly.pdbx_strand_id
1 'polypeptide(L)'
;MSNFTYQIIPVAFLFILLLLFLGLKKNKITKNPPLNDKFKLNQYDFINFLESTEKKLLALRELYKQDLIDAKIYIKKTEIVAESIKKVTGKNLSEMISDKRNNIYTQLKSDISAKAKTIQKTSGNNDLDKLISDVDQKIRMGFDHER
;
A
#
# COMPACT_ATOMS: atom_id res chain seq x y z
N MET A 1 -56.05 -40.38 -10.22
CA MET A 1 -55.60 -39.23 -9.42
C MET A 1 -54.09 -39.31 -9.29
N SER A 2 -53.39 -38.26 -9.70
CA SER A 2 -51.95 -38.32 -9.95
C SER A 2 -51.14 -38.49 -8.67
N ASN A 3 -50.16 -39.39 -8.71
CA ASN A 3 -49.21 -39.75 -7.65
C ASN A 3 -48.22 -38.61 -7.27
N PHE A 4 -48.60 -37.35 -7.46
CA PHE A 4 -47.78 -36.17 -7.17
C PHE A 4 -47.35 -36.13 -5.70
N THR A 5 -48.25 -36.52 -4.79
CA THR A 5 -47.98 -36.55 -3.34
C THR A 5 -46.80 -37.45 -2.98
N TYR A 6 -46.65 -38.61 -3.65
CA TYR A 6 -45.54 -39.54 -3.41
C TYR A 6 -44.19 -39.08 -3.96
N GLN A 7 -44.19 -38.10 -4.87
CA GLN A 7 -42.95 -37.50 -5.41
C GLN A 7 -42.53 -36.26 -4.61
N ILE A 8 -43.46 -35.45 -4.14
CA ILE A 8 -43.16 -34.23 -3.37
C ILE A 8 -42.66 -34.55 -1.95
N ILE A 9 -43.32 -35.50 -1.26
CA ILE A 9 -42.99 -35.83 0.14
C ILE A 9 -41.50 -36.19 0.34
N PRO A 10 -40.90 -37.12 -0.43
CA PRO A 10 -39.49 -37.48 -0.22
C PRO A 10 -38.52 -36.34 -0.55
N VAL A 11 -38.84 -35.49 -1.54
CA VAL A 11 -38.00 -34.33 -1.90
C VAL A 11 -38.05 -33.27 -0.81
N ALA A 12 -39.23 -32.96 -0.28
CA ALA A 12 -39.40 -32.02 0.83
C ALA A 12 -38.70 -32.54 2.10
N PHE A 13 -38.77 -33.84 2.37
CA PHE A 13 -38.08 -34.46 3.50
C PHE A 13 -36.56 -34.33 3.37
N LEU A 14 -36.00 -34.58 2.18
CA LEU A 14 -34.57 -34.37 1.90
C LEU A 14 -34.16 -32.91 2.09
N PHE A 15 -34.99 -31.97 1.67
CA PHE A 15 -34.73 -30.54 1.83
C PHE A 15 -34.70 -30.10 3.31
N ILE A 16 -35.63 -30.60 4.11
CA ILE A 16 -35.67 -30.36 5.56
C ILE A 16 -34.43 -30.96 6.24
N LEU A 17 -34.02 -32.17 5.84
CA LEU A 17 -32.79 -32.81 6.32
C LEU A 17 -31.53 -31.99 5.98
N LEU A 18 -31.49 -31.39 4.80
CA LEU A 18 -30.40 -30.53 4.35
C LEU A 18 -30.34 -29.22 5.14
N LEU A 19 -31.49 -28.58 5.39
CA LEU A 19 -31.57 -27.40 6.25
C LEU A 19 -31.12 -27.70 7.69
N LEU A 20 -31.54 -28.85 8.23
CA LEU A 20 -31.17 -29.29 9.57
C LEU A 20 -29.67 -29.63 9.65
N PHE A 21 -29.10 -30.24 8.60
CA PHE A 21 -27.66 -30.48 8.48
C PHE A 21 -26.85 -29.17 8.39
N LEU A 22 -27.34 -28.18 7.64
CA LEU A 22 -26.75 -26.84 7.58
C LEU A 22 -26.79 -26.14 8.95
N GLY A 23 -27.91 -26.26 9.68
CA GLY A 23 -28.05 -25.71 11.02
C GLY A 23 -27.18 -26.40 12.08
N LEU A 24 -26.97 -27.72 11.94
CA LEU A 24 -26.10 -28.52 12.81
C LEU A 24 -24.60 -28.32 12.54
N LYS A 25 -24.24 -27.73 11.40
CA LYS A 25 -22.85 -27.37 11.09
C LYS A 25 -22.41 -26.28 12.07
N LYS A 26 -21.91 -26.71 13.23
CA LYS A 26 -21.25 -25.85 14.22
C LYS A 26 -20.24 -25.00 13.47
N ASN A 27 -20.48 -23.70 13.42
CA ASN A 27 -19.47 -22.73 13.04
C ASN A 27 -18.28 -23.00 13.95
N LYS A 28 -17.23 -23.64 13.41
CA LYS A 28 -15.92 -23.54 14.04
C LYS A 28 -15.65 -22.06 14.06
N ILE A 29 -15.78 -21.45 15.24
CA ILE A 29 -15.23 -20.14 15.50
C ILE A 29 -13.74 -20.34 15.28
N THR A 30 -13.30 -20.09 14.05
CA THR A 30 -11.91 -19.83 13.75
C THR A 30 -11.61 -18.62 14.61
N LYS A 31 -11.03 -18.85 15.79
CA LYS A 31 -10.33 -17.82 16.52
C LYS A 31 -9.36 -17.26 15.50
N ASN A 32 -9.63 -16.05 15.03
CA ASN A 32 -8.71 -15.36 14.15
C ASN A 32 -7.35 -15.43 14.85
N PRO A 33 -6.28 -15.90 14.19
CA PRO A 33 -4.96 -15.81 14.77
C PRO A 33 -4.76 -14.36 15.24
N PRO A 34 -4.15 -14.13 16.42
CA PRO A 34 -3.89 -12.78 16.88
C PRO A 34 -3.23 -12.02 15.73
N LEU A 35 -3.88 -10.93 15.27
CA LEU A 35 -3.35 -10.11 14.19
C LEU A 35 -1.99 -9.60 14.67
N ASN A 36 -0.94 -10.27 14.24
CA ASN A 36 0.42 -9.85 14.47
C ASN A 36 0.55 -8.47 13.83
N ASP A 37 0.89 -7.46 14.62
CA ASP A 37 0.73 -6.03 14.30
C ASP A 37 1.62 -5.52 13.16
N LYS A 38 2.31 -6.44 12.46
CA LYS A 38 3.29 -6.20 11.39
C LYS A 38 2.75 -6.55 10.01
N PHE A 39 1.49 -6.25 9.71
CA PHE A 39 0.99 -6.32 8.34
C PHE A 39 1.50 -5.12 7.54
N LYS A 40 2.76 -5.18 7.09
CA LYS A 40 3.24 -4.33 5.99
C LYS A 40 2.62 -4.88 4.72
N LEU A 41 1.48 -4.33 4.32
CA LEU A 41 0.80 -4.75 3.10
C LEU A 41 1.65 -4.32 1.91
N ASN A 42 2.12 -5.30 1.14
CA ASN A 42 2.74 -5.01 -0.14
C ASN A 42 1.68 -4.41 -1.08
N GLN A 43 2.08 -3.56 -2.05
CA GLN A 43 1.14 -2.84 -2.92
C GLN A 43 0.16 -3.80 -3.64
N TYR A 44 0.66 -4.98 -4.02
CA TYR A 44 -0.14 -6.07 -4.62
C TYR A 44 -1.19 -6.66 -3.66
N ASP A 45 -0.82 -6.85 -2.38
CA ASP A 45 -1.73 -7.37 -1.36
C ASP A 45 -2.85 -6.37 -1.04
N PHE A 46 -2.56 -5.07 -1.15
CA PHE A 46 -3.57 -4.03 -0.95
C PHE A 46 -4.58 -4.01 -2.10
N ILE A 47 -4.13 -4.18 -3.35
CA ILE A 47 -5.04 -4.31 -4.51
C ILE A 47 -5.93 -5.54 -4.34
N ASN A 48 -5.35 -6.70 -4.00
CA ASN A 48 -6.11 -7.93 -3.76
C ASN A 48 -7.11 -7.78 -2.61
N PHE A 49 -6.73 -7.06 -1.53
CA PHE A 49 -7.61 -6.76 -0.43
C PHE A 49 -8.82 -5.92 -0.88
N LEU A 50 -8.60 -4.86 -1.66
CA LEU A 50 -9.67 -4.01 -2.20
C LEU A 50 -10.61 -4.82 -3.10
N GLU A 51 -10.06 -5.59 -4.04
CA GLU A 51 -10.86 -6.42 -4.95
C GLU A 51 -11.69 -7.47 -4.18
N SER A 52 -11.11 -8.10 -3.17
CA SER A 52 -11.83 -9.05 -2.31
C SER A 52 -12.96 -8.37 -1.52
N THR A 53 -12.77 -7.10 -1.16
CA THR A 53 -13.73 -6.31 -0.39
C THR A 53 -14.88 -5.85 -1.27
N GLU A 54 -14.59 -5.43 -2.49
CA GLU A 54 -15.59 -5.12 -3.51
C GLU A 54 -16.50 -6.33 -3.79
N LYS A 55 -15.92 -7.51 -4.02
CA LYS A 55 -16.68 -8.75 -4.24
C LYS A 55 -17.62 -9.05 -3.07
N LYS A 56 -17.18 -8.83 -1.83
CA LYS A 56 -18.00 -9.03 -0.63
C LYS A 56 -19.16 -8.03 -0.55
N LEU A 57 -18.93 -6.76 -0.89
CA LEU A 57 -19.98 -5.74 -0.92
C LEU A 57 -21.01 -6.00 -2.01
N LEU A 58 -20.56 -6.47 -3.18
CA LEU A 58 -21.43 -6.90 -4.27
C LEU A 58 -22.34 -8.06 -3.84
N ALA A 59 -21.77 -9.09 -3.21
CA ALA A 59 -22.54 -10.20 -2.68
C ALA A 59 -23.53 -9.73 -1.59
N LEU A 60 -23.10 -8.85 -0.67
CA LEU A 60 -23.95 -8.30 0.37
C LEU A 60 -25.13 -7.50 -0.20
N ARG A 61 -24.90 -6.73 -1.28
CA ARG A 61 -25.95 -6.02 -2.01
C ARG A 61 -26.94 -6.98 -2.66
N GLU A 62 -26.45 -8.06 -3.24
CA GLU A 62 -27.31 -9.05 -3.90
C GLU A 62 -28.19 -9.79 -2.88
N LEU A 63 -27.63 -10.15 -1.72
CA LEU A 63 -28.40 -10.72 -0.61
C LEU A 63 -29.52 -9.79 -0.11
N TYR A 64 -29.23 -8.48 -0.04
CA TYR A 64 -30.25 -7.49 0.34
C TYR A 64 -31.33 -7.34 -0.75
N LYS A 65 -30.95 -7.30 -2.02
CA LYS A 65 -31.91 -7.24 -3.15
C LYS A 65 -32.81 -8.45 -3.25
N GLN A 66 -32.31 -9.63 -2.87
CA GLN A 66 -33.07 -10.87 -2.83
C GLN A 66 -33.92 -11.01 -1.57
N ASP A 67 -33.97 -9.97 -0.72
CA ASP A 67 -34.70 -9.95 0.54
C ASP A 67 -34.29 -11.07 1.51
N LEU A 68 -33.05 -11.57 1.36
CA LEU A 68 -32.47 -12.61 2.22
C LEU A 68 -31.89 -12.05 3.52
N ILE A 69 -31.65 -10.73 3.56
CA ILE A 69 -31.15 -10.01 4.74
C ILE A 69 -31.89 -8.68 4.90
N ASP A 70 -32.16 -8.31 6.15
CA ASP A 70 -32.78 -7.02 6.47
C ASP A 70 -31.84 -5.83 6.22
N ALA A 71 -32.42 -4.66 5.99
CA ALA A 71 -31.71 -3.39 5.87
C ALA A 71 -30.77 -3.12 7.05
N LYS A 72 -31.18 -3.49 8.28
CA LYS A 72 -30.34 -3.37 9.48
C LYS A 72 -29.06 -4.20 9.39
N ILE A 73 -29.15 -5.42 8.86
CA ILE A 73 -28.00 -6.31 8.68
C ILE A 73 -27.11 -5.77 7.56
N TYR A 74 -27.71 -5.32 6.45
CA TYR A 74 -27.00 -4.71 5.34
C TYR A 74 -26.15 -3.51 5.78
N ILE A 75 -26.73 -2.57 6.54
CA ILE A 75 -26.03 -1.39 7.07
C ILE A 75 -24.89 -1.82 7.99
N LYS A 76 -25.17 -2.66 8.99
CA LYS A 76 -24.17 -3.08 9.99
C LYS A 76 -22.97 -3.81 9.33
N LYS A 77 -23.23 -4.64 8.34
CA LYS A 77 -22.17 -5.38 7.63
C LYS A 77 -21.35 -4.46 6.72
N THR A 78 -22.00 -3.48 6.08
CA THR A 78 -21.32 -2.46 5.27
C THR A 78 -20.41 -1.58 6.13
N GLU A 79 -20.85 -1.21 7.34
CA GLU A 79 -20.05 -0.45 8.30
C GLU A 79 -18.78 -1.20 8.74
N ILE A 80 -18.89 -2.50 9.04
CA ILE A 80 -17.73 -3.35 9.37
C ILE A 80 -16.71 -3.37 8.22
N VAL A 81 -17.19 -3.44 6.98
CA VAL A 81 -16.31 -3.39 5.80
C VAL A 81 -15.62 -2.03 5.70
N ALA A 82 -16.35 -0.93 5.90
CA ALA A 82 -15.79 0.41 5.91
C ALA A 82 -14.72 0.60 7.00
N GLU A 83 -14.94 0.09 8.20
CA GLU A 83 -13.93 0.09 9.27
C GLU A 83 -12.68 -0.72 8.90
N SER A 84 -12.85 -1.86 8.24
CA SER A 84 -11.75 -2.71 7.78
C SER A 84 -10.89 -1.97 6.73
N ILE A 85 -11.53 -1.30 5.76
CA ILE A 85 -10.83 -0.47 4.77
C ILE A 85 -10.09 0.66 5.48
N LYS A 86 -10.74 1.38 6.40
CA LYS A 86 -10.13 2.48 7.15
C LYS A 86 -8.88 2.04 7.91
N LYS A 87 -8.90 0.86 8.55
CA LYS A 87 -7.74 0.30 9.27
C LYS A 87 -6.57 0.00 8.34
N VAL A 88 -6.86 -0.59 7.17
CA VAL A 88 -5.84 -0.96 6.19
C VAL A 88 -5.25 0.28 5.50
N THR A 89 -6.10 1.20 5.05
CA THR A 89 -5.67 2.43 4.36
C THR A 89 -5.01 3.42 5.32
N GLY A 90 -5.48 3.55 6.56
CA GLY A 90 -4.90 4.44 7.57
C GLY A 90 -3.47 4.07 7.96
N LYS A 91 -3.15 2.77 8.08
CA LYS A 91 -1.77 2.30 8.30
C LYS A 91 -0.89 2.51 7.06
N ASN A 92 -1.38 2.15 5.87
CA ASN A 92 -0.61 2.27 4.62
C ASN A 92 -0.34 3.71 4.17
N LEU A 93 -1.27 4.64 4.37
CA LEU A 93 -1.06 6.04 3.98
C LEU A 93 0.01 6.71 4.85
N SER A 94 0.07 6.38 6.14
CA SER A 94 1.11 6.88 7.04
C SER A 94 2.49 6.32 6.68
N GLU A 95 2.60 5.03 6.36
CA GLU A 95 3.84 4.43 5.84
C GLU A 95 4.23 5.05 4.50
N MET A 96 3.30 5.20 3.55
CA MET A 96 3.56 5.80 2.23
C MET A 96 3.96 7.28 2.31
N ILE A 97 3.37 8.07 3.22
CA ILE A 97 3.78 9.46 3.48
C ILE A 97 5.18 9.49 4.12
N SER A 98 5.48 8.56 5.02
CA SER A 98 6.80 8.47 5.66
C SER A 98 7.90 8.05 4.67
N ASP A 99 7.62 7.11 3.77
CA ASP A 99 8.53 6.65 2.71
C ASP A 99 8.79 7.78 1.70
N LYS A 100 7.76 8.54 1.34
CA LYS A 100 7.93 9.73 0.48
C LYS A 100 8.76 10.82 1.16
N ARG A 101 8.59 11.03 2.47
CA ARG A 101 9.36 12.02 3.23
C ARG A 101 10.83 11.60 3.38
N ASN A 102 11.10 10.32 3.62
CA ASN A 102 12.46 9.79 3.68
C ASN A 102 13.15 9.84 2.31
N ASN A 103 12.43 9.55 1.23
CA ASN A 103 12.96 9.64 -0.13
C ASN A 103 13.29 11.09 -0.49
N ILE A 104 12.39 12.05 -0.22
CA ILE A 104 12.68 13.48 -0.41
C ILE A 104 13.86 13.94 0.44
N TYR A 105 13.95 13.54 1.71
CA TYR A 105 15.06 13.92 2.58
C TYR A 105 16.40 13.31 2.13
N THR A 106 16.42 12.04 1.73
CA THR A 106 17.64 11.39 1.23
C THR A 106 18.07 11.94 -0.13
N GLN A 107 17.11 12.24 -1.01
CA GLN A 107 17.35 12.85 -2.30
C GLN A 107 17.86 14.29 -2.14
N LEU A 108 17.23 15.09 -1.28
CA LEU A 108 17.70 16.44 -0.94
C LEU A 108 19.09 16.42 -0.29
N LYS A 109 19.35 15.48 0.63
CA LYS A 109 20.67 15.29 1.25
C LYS A 109 21.72 14.87 0.21
N SER A 110 21.35 14.00 -0.73
CA SER A 110 22.20 13.58 -1.84
C SER A 110 22.53 14.75 -2.76
N ASP A 111 21.52 15.54 -3.14
CA ASP A 111 21.65 16.68 -4.04
C ASP A 111 22.48 17.81 -3.39
N ILE A 112 22.26 18.10 -2.10
CA ILE A 112 23.08 19.05 -1.33
C ILE A 112 24.52 18.56 -1.23
N SER A 113 24.75 17.27 -0.96
CA SER A 113 26.09 16.68 -0.88
C SER A 113 26.81 16.70 -2.23
N ALA A 114 26.12 16.39 -3.32
CA ALA A 114 26.65 16.48 -4.68
C ALA A 114 26.97 17.94 -5.07
N LYS A 115 26.11 18.89 -4.69
CA LYS A 115 26.34 20.32 -4.90
C LYS A 115 27.51 20.86 -4.06
N ALA A 116 27.65 20.42 -2.82
CA ALA A 116 28.79 20.78 -1.97
C ALA A 116 30.12 20.24 -2.52
N LYS A 117 30.14 19.00 -3.03
CA LYS A 117 31.33 18.40 -3.66
C LYS A 117 31.72 19.10 -4.95
N THR A 118 30.76 19.53 -5.76
CA THR A 118 31.03 20.29 -7.00
C THR A 118 31.56 21.69 -6.71
N ILE A 119 31.06 22.35 -5.65
CA ILE A 119 31.59 23.64 -5.16
C ILE A 119 33.04 23.49 -4.67
N GLN A 120 33.35 22.45 -3.89
CA GLN A 120 34.74 22.18 -3.48
C GLN A 120 35.66 21.89 -4.67
N LYS A 121 35.15 21.20 -5.70
CA LYS A 121 35.92 20.87 -6.91
C LYS A 121 36.17 22.09 -7.82
N THR A 122 35.32 23.11 -7.77
CA THR A 122 35.51 24.39 -8.49
C THR A 122 36.33 25.41 -7.69
N SER A 123 36.42 25.25 -6.37
CA SER A 123 37.31 26.05 -5.52
C SER A 123 38.80 25.66 -5.62
N GLY A 124 39.12 24.62 -6.39
CA GLY A 124 40.47 24.16 -6.67
C GLY A 124 40.87 24.46 -8.12
N ASN A 125 40.82 25.72 -8.55
CA ASN A 125 41.48 26.18 -9.77
C ASN A 125 42.43 27.31 -9.35
N ASN A 126 43.68 27.02 -9.02
CA ASN A 126 44.82 26.84 -9.96
C ASN A 126 45.00 27.97 -11.00
N ASP A 127 44.07 28.92 -11.13
CA ASP A 127 44.17 30.00 -12.11
C ASP A 127 44.85 31.24 -11.50
N LEU A 128 44.61 31.57 -10.22
CA LEU A 128 45.28 32.69 -9.54
C LEU A 128 46.76 32.40 -9.28
N ASP A 129 47.10 31.24 -8.74
CA ASP A 129 48.49 30.85 -8.49
C ASP A 129 49.28 30.69 -9.80
N LYS A 130 48.61 30.23 -10.87
CA LYS A 130 49.21 30.16 -12.20
C LYS A 130 49.35 31.54 -12.83
N LEU A 131 48.41 32.46 -12.64
CA LEU A 131 48.57 33.86 -13.07
C LEU A 131 49.75 34.52 -12.36
N ILE A 132 49.88 34.28 -11.05
CA ILE A 132 51.00 34.80 -10.25
C ILE A 132 52.31 34.20 -10.75
N SER A 133 52.36 32.89 -10.98
CA SER A 133 53.55 32.21 -11.53
C SER A 133 53.92 32.69 -12.94
N ASP A 134 52.94 32.88 -13.83
CA ASP A 134 53.17 33.33 -15.21
C ASP A 134 53.66 34.79 -15.25
N VAL A 135 53.13 35.64 -14.36
CA VAL A 135 53.61 37.02 -14.19
C VAL A 135 55.04 37.04 -13.65
N ASP A 136 55.33 36.24 -12.62
CA ASP A 136 56.66 36.19 -12.00
C ASP A 136 57.71 35.67 -12.99
N GLN A 137 57.36 34.67 -13.81
CA GLN A 137 58.21 34.18 -14.89
C GLN A 137 58.47 35.25 -15.95
N LYS A 138 57.46 36.04 -16.32
CA LYS A 138 57.61 37.11 -17.32
C LYS A 138 58.46 38.27 -16.81
N ILE A 139 58.37 38.59 -15.52
CA ILE A 139 59.22 39.59 -14.86
C ILE A 139 60.69 39.12 -14.86
N ARG A 140 60.96 37.86 -14.48
CA ARG A 140 62.32 37.31 -14.51
C ARG A 140 62.93 37.30 -15.91
N MET A 141 62.17 36.91 -16.93
CA MET A 141 62.64 36.93 -18.33
C MET A 141 62.90 38.34 -18.87
N GLY A 142 62.15 39.35 -18.39
CA GLY A 142 62.38 40.75 -18.73
C GLY A 142 63.69 41.30 -18.16
N PHE A 143 64.06 40.90 -16.95
CA PHE A 143 65.33 41.30 -16.32
C PHE A 143 66.56 40.61 -16.94
N ASP A 144 66.41 39.41 -17.49
CA ASP A 144 67.51 38.69 -18.15
C ASP A 144 67.83 39.20 -19.57
N HIS A 145 66.96 40.03 -20.17
CA HIS A 145 67.17 40.64 -21.50
C HIS A 145 67.79 42.04 -21.49
N GLU A 146 68.05 42.61 -20.31
CA GLU A 146 68.69 43.94 -20.13
C GLU A 146 70.15 43.86 -19.62
N ARG A 147 70.80 42.69 -19.73
CA ARG A 147 72.23 42.51 -19.45
C ARG A 147 73.08 42.30 -20.70
#